data_AF-A0A3B0TYG8-F1
#
_entry.id   AF-A0A3B0TYG8-F1
#
_cell.length_a   1.000
_cell.length_b   1.000
_cell.length_c   1.000
_cell.angle_alpha   90.00
_cell.angle_beta   90.00
_cell.angle_gamma   90.00
#
_symmetry.space_group_name_H-M   'P 1'
#
loop_
_entity.id
_entity.type
_entity.pdbx_description
1 polymer ?
#
loop_
_entity_poly.entity_id
_entity_poly.type
_entity_poly.pdbx_seq_one_letter_code
_entity_poly.pdbx_strand_id
1 'polypeptide(L)'
;MAQVAGKGFKPDRSTFSRGGHIMPDTSPYARAVQRRRSSLWPMNKFNFNENIYLGANFNDRPVALERDARLRHLYIVGQTGTGKSTLLLNLLMQDLANGRGCALLDPHGELAEAALGFLPTHRGDHLVYLNPADLTRPIGFNLLGDVPNDLRPLVADNIVAAFRHVWPQFWGPRLEHIFAHSVRTLMDVPNATLLHLPSLLQDETYRASVLPYVKDPVNAAFWNYEYSAYPARFREEAI
;
A
#
# COMPACT_ATOMS: atom_id res chain seq x y z
N MET A 1 -3.60 -15.94 34.44
CA MET A 1 -3.82 -17.18 33.66
C MET A 1 -5.18 -17.10 33.00
N ALA A 2 -5.24 -16.92 31.69
CA ALA A 2 -6.29 -17.45 30.80
C ALA A 2 -5.94 -17.06 29.35
N GLN A 3 -5.87 -18.08 28.51
CA GLN A 3 -5.45 -18.11 27.12
C GLN A 3 -6.71 -18.04 26.25
N VAL A 4 -6.77 -17.19 25.23
CA VAL A 4 -7.89 -17.18 24.27
C VAL A 4 -7.41 -17.78 22.95
N ALA A 5 -7.93 -18.96 22.66
CA ALA A 5 -7.70 -19.74 21.46
C ALA A 5 -8.51 -19.16 20.29
N GLY A 6 -7.86 -19.02 19.12
CA GLY A 6 -8.50 -18.66 17.86
C GLY A 6 -9.42 -19.77 17.36
N LYS A 7 -10.69 -19.45 17.13
CA LYS A 7 -11.62 -20.29 16.38
C LYS A 7 -11.47 -20.01 14.90
N GLY A 8 -11.02 -21.02 14.15
CA GLY A 8 -10.92 -20.98 12.70
C GLY A 8 -12.28 -20.90 12.02
N PHE A 9 -12.35 -20.01 11.03
CA PHE A 9 -13.40 -19.96 10.02
C PHE A 9 -13.25 -21.18 9.09
N LYS A 10 -14.27 -22.03 9.00
CA LYS A 10 -14.37 -23.10 8.00
C LYS A 10 -15.54 -22.78 7.06
N PRO A 11 -15.32 -22.57 5.75
CA PRO A 11 -16.43 -22.45 4.82
C PRO A 11 -17.00 -23.84 4.47
N ASP A 12 -18.33 -23.87 4.38
CA ASP A 12 -19.18 -25.01 4.04
C ASP A 12 -18.85 -25.54 2.62
N ARG A 13 -18.68 -26.86 2.52
CA ARG A 13 -18.30 -27.58 1.29
C ARG A 13 -19.49 -28.05 0.45
N SER A 14 -20.71 -27.61 0.75
CA SER A 14 -21.92 -28.20 0.15
C SER A 14 -22.46 -27.54 -1.13
N THR A 15 -21.86 -26.47 -1.67
CA THR A 15 -22.44 -25.73 -2.81
C THR A 15 -21.72 -25.79 -4.17
N PHE A 16 -20.64 -26.57 -4.32
CA PHE A 16 -20.01 -26.76 -5.64
C PHE A 16 -20.24 -28.17 -6.18
N SER A 17 -21.47 -28.42 -6.65
CA SER A 17 -21.76 -29.51 -7.57
C SER A 17 -21.27 -29.16 -8.98
N ARG A 18 -20.46 -30.07 -9.55
CA ARG A 18 -20.29 -30.38 -10.98
C ARG A 18 -21.03 -29.46 -11.97
N GLY A 19 -20.29 -28.71 -12.78
CA GLY A 19 -20.83 -28.04 -13.96
C GLY A 19 -19.89 -26.96 -14.45
N GLY A 20 -19.15 -27.24 -15.52
CA GLY A 20 -18.31 -26.25 -16.17
C GLY A 20 -19.15 -25.12 -16.76
N HIS A 21 -18.82 -23.88 -16.42
CA HIS A 21 -19.16 -22.72 -17.24
C HIS A 21 -17.96 -21.77 -17.28
N ILE A 22 -17.27 -21.84 -18.41
CA ILE A 22 -16.30 -20.85 -18.87
C ILE A 22 -17.10 -19.58 -19.17
N MET A 23 -16.90 -18.51 -18.40
CA MET A 23 -17.36 -17.18 -18.80
C MET A 23 -16.49 -16.69 -19.97
N PRO A 24 -17.08 -16.04 -20.99
CA PRO A 24 -16.38 -15.80 -22.25
C PRO A 24 -15.34 -14.69 -22.12
N ASP A 25 -14.13 -15.03 -22.57
CA ASP A 25 -12.99 -14.16 -22.85
C ASP A 25 -13.35 -13.06 -23.87
N THR A 26 -13.81 -11.91 -23.39
CA THR A 26 -14.18 -10.76 -24.23
C THR A 26 -13.27 -9.54 -24.05
N SER A 27 -12.30 -9.59 -23.13
CA SER A 27 -11.33 -8.50 -23.01
C SER A 27 -10.47 -8.43 -24.28
N PRO A 28 -10.31 -7.25 -24.90
CA PRO A 28 -9.37 -7.05 -26.02
C PRO A 28 -7.96 -7.55 -25.71
N TYR A 29 -7.58 -7.54 -24.42
CA TYR A 29 -6.30 -8.04 -23.92
C TYR A 29 -6.19 -9.56 -24.00
N ALA A 30 -7.21 -10.30 -23.54
CA ALA A 30 -7.19 -11.75 -23.54
C ALA A 30 -7.27 -12.33 -24.97
N ARG A 31 -7.95 -11.65 -25.91
CA ARG A 31 -7.85 -11.96 -27.35
C ARG A 31 -6.46 -11.72 -27.96
N ALA A 32 -5.74 -10.70 -27.51
CA ALA A 32 -4.37 -10.42 -27.96
C ALA A 32 -3.37 -11.48 -27.44
N VAL A 33 -3.59 -11.97 -26.23
CA VAL A 33 -2.82 -13.09 -25.62
C VAL A 33 -3.15 -14.42 -26.32
N GLN A 34 -4.43 -14.70 -26.61
CA GLN A 34 -4.86 -15.91 -27.31
C GLN A 34 -4.28 -16.01 -28.73
N ARG A 35 -4.21 -14.90 -29.48
CA ARG A 35 -3.68 -14.85 -30.86
C ARG A 35 -2.18 -15.15 -30.96
N ARG A 36 -1.41 -15.05 -29.86
CA ARG A 36 0.03 -15.37 -29.80
C ARG A 36 0.34 -16.78 -29.31
N ARG A 37 -0.66 -17.65 -29.16
CA ARG A 37 -0.46 -19.05 -28.70
C ARG A 37 0.27 -19.95 -29.70
N SER A 38 0.37 -19.58 -30.98
CA SER A 38 1.10 -20.37 -31.99
C SER A 38 2.61 -20.11 -32.02
N SER A 39 3.11 -19.15 -31.24
CA SER A 39 4.55 -18.88 -31.03
C SER A 39 4.90 -18.97 -29.55
N LEU A 40 4.28 -19.90 -28.81
CA LEU A 40 4.69 -20.20 -27.45
C LEU A 40 6.16 -20.64 -27.49
N TRP A 41 7.02 -19.78 -26.95
CA TRP A 41 8.42 -20.08 -26.79
C TRP A 41 8.58 -21.44 -26.11
N PRO A 42 9.51 -22.31 -26.56
CA PRO A 42 9.72 -23.59 -25.91
C PRO A 42 10.08 -23.39 -24.43
N MET A 43 9.09 -23.52 -23.55
CA MET A 43 9.17 -23.23 -22.11
C MET A 43 10.29 -24.03 -21.42
N ASN A 44 10.65 -25.20 -21.97
CA ASN A 44 11.72 -26.06 -21.48
C ASN A 44 13.14 -25.49 -21.70
N LYS A 45 13.29 -24.37 -22.44
CA LYS A 45 14.58 -23.67 -22.62
C LYS A 45 14.82 -22.56 -21.61
N PHE A 46 13.90 -22.33 -20.68
CA PHE A 46 13.93 -21.20 -19.77
C PHE A 46 14.20 -21.64 -18.34
N ASN A 47 15.25 -21.08 -17.73
CA ASN A 47 15.51 -21.26 -16.30
C ASN A 47 14.87 -20.10 -15.52
N PHE A 48 13.56 -20.17 -15.30
CA PHE A 48 12.82 -19.13 -14.59
C PHE A 48 13.17 -19.04 -13.08
N ASN A 49 13.85 -20.04 -12.53
CA ASN A 49 14.37 -19.98 -11.16
C ASN A 49 15.51 -18.99 -11.02
N GLU A 50 16.37 -18.85 -12.03
CA GLU A 50 17.55 -17.98 -12.01
C GLU A 50 17.38 -16.71 -12.84
N ASN A 51 16.51 -16.75 -13.84
CA ASN A 51 16.36 -15.69 -14.83
C ASN A 51 14.93 -15.15 -14.91
N ILE A 52 14.84 -13.85 -15.20
CA ILE A 52 13.61 -13.18 -15.61
C ILE A 52 13.77 -12.73 -17.06
N TYR A 53 12.85 -13.13 -17.91
CA TYR A 53 12.94 -12.92 -19.35
C TYR A 53 12.24 -11.62 -19.75
N LEU A 54 12.93 -10.80 -20.54
CA LEU A 54 12.47 -9.50 -21.00
C LEU A 54 11.83 -9.58 -22.40
N GLY A 55 12.29 -10.53 -23.24
CA GLY A 55 11.82 -10.69 -24.61
C GLY A 55 12.80 -11.48 -25.49
N ALA A 56 12.82 -11.18 -26.79
CA ALA A 56 13.80 -11.69 -27.77
C ALA A 56 14.67 -10.56 -28.32
N ASN A 57 15.85 -10.91 -28.81
CA ASN A 57 16.59 -10.09 -29.76
C ASN A 57 16.12 -10.34 -31.22
N PHE A 58 16.72 -9.63 -32.17
CA PHE A 58 16.37 -9.75 -33.60
C PHE A 58 16.59 -11.14 -34.23
N ASN A 59 17.28 -12.04 -33.52
CA ASN A 59 17.54 -13.42 -33.95
C ASN A 59 16.69 -14.43 -33.17
N ASP A 60 15.57 -13.99 -32.58
CA ASP A 60 14.66 -14.77 -31.73
C ASP A 60 15.33 -15.46 -30.53
N ARG A 61 16.49 -14.96 -30.08
CA ARG A 61 17.15 -15.47 -28.88
C ARG A 61 16.57 -14.79 -27.63
N PRO A 62 16.23 -15.55 -26.58
CA PRO A 62 15.76 -14.98 -25.32
C PRO A 62 16.74 -13.95 -24.77
N VAL A 63 16.21 -12.81 -24.35
CA VAL A 63 16.90 -11.80 -23.57
C VAL A 63 16.38 -11.91 -22.15
N ALA A 64 17.29 -12.12 -21.20
CA ALA A 64 16.97 -12.29 -19.80
C ALA A 64 17.82 -11.39 -18.90
N LEU A 65 17.28 -11.11 -17.73
CA LEU A 65 17.96 -10.52 -16.61
C LEU A 65 18.20 -11.61 -15.58
N GLU A 66 19.47 -11.79 -15.20
CA GLU A 66 19.82 -12.65 -14.07
C GLU A 66 19.24 -12.08 -12.77
N ARG A 67 18.87 -12.96 -11.85
CA ARG A 67 18.28 -12.55 -10.57
C ARG A 67 19.18 -11.58 -9.79
N ASP A 68 20.47 -11.83 -9.75
CA ASP A 68 21.44 -10.98 -9.04
C ASP A 68 21.54 -9.59 -9.66
N ALA A 69 21.36 -9.50 -10.98
CA ALA A 69 21.28 -8.20 -11.66
C ALA A 69 20.00 -7.45 -11.28
N ARG A 70 18.88 -8.15 -11.12
CA ARG A 70 17.61 -7.54 -10.72
C ARG A 70 17.62 -6.99 -9.29
N LEU A 71 18.47 -7.52 -8.41
CA LEU A 71 18.65 -6.98 -7.05
C LEU A 71 19.24 -5.55 -7.05
N ARG A 72 19.82 -5.10 -8.17
CA ARG A 72 20.32 -3.73 -8.35
C ARG A 72 19.26 -2.76 -8.89
N HIS A 73 17.98 -3.14 -8.83
CA HIS A 73 16.83 -2.42 -9.36
C HIS A 73 16.78 -2.35 -10.90
N LEU A 74 15.60 -2.05 -11.43
CA LEU A 74 15.35 -1.92 -12.87
C LEU A 74 14.69 -0.57 -13.15
N TYR A 75 15.28 0.21 -14.04
CA TYR A 75 14.72 1.47 -14.53
C TYR A 75 14.24 1.29 -15.97
N ILE A 76 12.92 1.46 -16.20
CA ILE A 76 12.28 1.26 -17.50
C ILE A 76 11.81 2.62 -18.02
N VAL A 77 12.33 3.02 -19.18
CA VAL A 77 12.01 4.31 -19.82
C VAL A 77 11.34 4.09 -21.17
N GLY A 78 10.36 4.93 -21.49
CA GLY A 78 9.68 4.91 -22.78
C GLY A 78 8.48 5.86 -22.78
N GLN A 79 8.06 6.30 -23.96
CA GLN A 79 6.85 7.13 -24.11
C GLN A 79 5.57 6.32 -23.81
N THR A 80 4.43 7.00 -23.67
CA THR A 80 3.14 6.31 -23.58
C THR A 80 2.91 5.45 -24.81
N GLY A 81 2.35 4.25 -24.62
CA GLY A 81 2.10 3.30 -25.72
C GLY A 81 3.30 2.44 -26.15
N THR A 82 4.51 2.64 -25.63
CA THR A 82 5.68 1.84 -26.01
C THR A 82 5.76 0.45 -25.33
N GLY A 83 4.73 0.05 -24.59
CA GLY A 83 4.65 -1.27 -23.96
C GLY A 83 5.27 -1.40 -22.56
N LYS A 84 5.53 -0.29 -21.85
CA LYS A 84 6.05 -0.32 -20.47
C LYS A 84 5.19 -1.16 -19.51
N SER A 85 3.88 -0.93 -19.50
CA SER A 85 2.95 -1.68 -18.64
C SER A 85 2.91 -3.16 -19.03
N THR A 86 2.99 -3.46 -20.32
CA THR A 86 3.08 -4.84 -20.83
C THR A 86 4.37 -5.52 -20.35
N LEU A 87 5.51 -4.83 -20.39
CA LEU A 87 6.77 -5.35 -19.85
C LEU A 87 6.63 -5.63 -18.35
N LEU A 88 6.17 -4.66 -17.55
CA LEU A 88 5.97 -4.82 -16.10
C LEU A 88 5.04 -6.00 -15.79
N LEU A 89 3.94 -6.13 -16.51
CA LEU A 89 3.00 -7.24 -16.34
C LEU A 89 3.66 -8.59 -16.61
N ASN A 90 4.45 -8.70 -17.68
CA ASN A 90 5.21 -9.92 -17.98
C ASN A 90 6.24 -10.27 -16.89
N LEU A 91 6.88 -9.28 -16.27
CA LEU A 91 7.80 -9.50 -15.15
C LEU A 91 7.03 -10.01 -13.92
N LEU A 92 5.89 -9.38 -13.60
CA LEU A 92 5.02 -9.79 -12.49
C LEU A 92 4.49 -11.22 -12.68
N MET A 93 4.03 -11.57 -13.89
CA MET A 93 3.56 -12.93 -14.20
C MET A 93 4.65 -13.97 -13.96
N GLN A 94 5.89 -13.68 -14.36
CA GLN A 94 7.01 -14.59 -14.12
C GLN A 94 7.29 -14.74 -12.62
N ASP A 95 7.23 -13.67 -11.83
CA ASP A 95 7.41 -13.78 -10.39
C ASP A 95 6.29 -14.58 -9.72
N LEU A 96 5.03 -14.29 -10.07
CA LEU A 96 3.87 -15.01 -9.56
C LEU A 96 3.93 -16.51 -9.90
N ALA A 97 4.29 -16.85 -11.13
CA ALA A 97 4.45 -18.22 -11.59
C ALA A 97 5.57 -18.97 -10.83
N ASN A 98 6.65 -18.27 -10.47
CA ASN A 98 7.76 -18.82 -9.67
C ASN A 98 7.50 -18.80 -8.15
N GLY A 99 6.28 -18.51 -7.71
CA GLY A 99 5.95 -18.51 -6.30
C GLY A 99 6.41 -17.26 -5.53
N ARG A 100 6.97 -16.24 -6.19
CA ARG A 100 7.54 -15.05 -5.55
C ARG A 100 6.46 -14.03 -5.19
N GLY A 101 6.64 -13.34 -4.07
CA GLY A 101 5.78 -12.21 -3.69
C GLY A 101 6.11 -10.96 -4.50
N CYS A 102 5.10 -10.17 -4.82
CA CYS A 102 5.25 -8.90 -5.52
C CYS A 102 4.33 -7.84 -4.92
N ALA A 103 4.77 -6.58 -4.97
CA ALA A 103 3.94 -5.42 -4.71
C ALA A 103 3.86 -4.58 -5.99
N LEU A 104 2.66 -4.14 -6.34
CA LEU A 104 2.40 -3.29 -7.50
C LEU A 104 1.71 -2.02 -7.02
N LEU A 105 2.31 -0.88 -7.31
CA LEU A 105 1.71 0.43 -7.13
C LEU A 105 1.33 0.96 -8.51
N ASP A 106 0.04 1.11 -8.75
CA ASP A 106 -0.51 1.56 -10.03
C ASP A 106 -1.50 2.71 -9.80
N PRO A 107 -1.10 3.96 -10.08
CA PRO A 107 -1.98 5.12 -9.91
C PRO A 107 -3.22 5.12 -10.81
N HIS A 108 -3.20 4.39 -11.92
CA HIS A 108 -4.29 4.37 -12.89
C HIS A 108 -5.20 3.14 -12.74
N GLY A 109 -4.63 2.03 -12.26
CA GLY A 109 -5.36 0.83 -11.84
C GLY A 109 -5.50 -0.24 -12.93
N GLU A 110 -5.32 0.08 -14.21
CA GLU A 110 -5.53 -0.89 -15.29
C GLU A 110 -4.47 -2.01 -15.28
N LEU A 111 -3.24 -1.71 -14.86
CA LEU A 111 -2.18 -2.71 -14.73
C LEU A 111 -2.44 -3.61 -13.51
N ALA A 112 -2.93 -3.05 -12.41
CA ALA A 112 -3.31 -3.82 -11.23
C ALA A 112 -4.46 -4.78 -11.53
N GLU A 113 -5.52 -4.31 -12.20
CA GLU A 113 -6.64 -5.15 -12.64
C GLU A 113 -6.19 -6.25 -13.62
N ALA A 114 -5.32 -5.90 -14.58
CA ALA A 114 -4.76 -6.88 -15.50
C ALA A 114 -3.98 -7.97 -14.75
N ALA A 115 -3.16 -7.59 -13.75
CA ALA A 115 -2.37 -8.53 -12.96
C ALA A 115 -3.24 -9.50 -12.14
N LEU A 116 -4.40 -9.06 -11.63
CA LEU A 116 -5.35 -9.93 -10.94
C LEU A 116 -5.82 -11.10 -11.82
N GLY A 117 -5.99 -10.87 -13.12
CA GLY A 117 -6.35 -11.92 -14.08
C GLY A 117 -5.32 -13.04 -14.22
N PHE A 118 -4.08 -12.82 -13.77
CA PHE A 118 -2.99 -13.81 -13.82
C PHE A 118 -2.64 -14.40 -12.47
N LEU A 119 -3.31 -13.97 -11.39
CA LEU A 119 -3.07 -14.54 -10.07
C LEU A 119 -3.52 -16.01 -10.05
N PRO A 120 -2.63 -16.97 -9.70
CA PRO A 120 -3.04 -18.36 -9.56
C PRO A 120 -4.15 -18.50 -8.50
N THR A 121 -5.22 -19.24 -8.82
CA THR A 121 -6.40 -19.38 -7.95
C THR A 121 -6.07 -19.86 -6.53
N HIS A 122 -5.09 -20.76 -6.40
CA HIS A 122 -4.61 -21.27 -5.11
C HIS A 122 -3.89 -20.22 -4.24
N ARG A 123 -3.62 -19.03 -4.77
CA ARG A 123 -3.00 -17.89 -4.06
C ARG A 123 -3.97 -16.76 -3.78
N GLY A 124 -5.26 -16.92 -4.07
CA GLY A 124 -6.27 -15.89 -3.81
C GLY A 124 -6.24 -15.38 -2.37
N ASP A 125 -6.05 -16.27 -1.40
CA ASP A 125 -5.98 -15.94 0.03
C ASP A 125 -4.74 -15.12 0.42
N HIS A 126 -3.75 -15.00 -0.47
CA HIS A 126 -2.52 -14.22 -0.26
C HIS A 126 -2.57 -12.85 -0.95
N LEU A 127 -3.69 -12.50 -1.59
CA LEU A 127 -3.87 -11.23 -2.27
C LEU A 127 -4.34 -10.15 -1.30
N VAL A 128 -3.61 -9.03 -1.28
CA VAL A 128 -4.08 -7.78 -0.72
C VAL A 128 -4.26 -6.80 -1.87
N TYR A 129 -5.52 -6.47 -2.19
CA TYR A 129 -5.86 -5.48 -3.20
C TYR A 129 -6.41 -4.23 -2.52
N LEU A 130 -5.69 -3.13 -2.64
CA LEU A 130 -6.04 -1.84 -2.05
C LEU A 130 -6.46 -0.89 -3.16
N ASN A 131 -7.75 -0.54 -3.21
CA ASN A 131 -8.25 0.51 -4.09
C ASN A 131 -8.92 1.61 -3.24
N PRO A 132 -8.22 2.74 -2.98
CA PRO A 132 -8.78 3.85 -2.20
C PRO A 132 -10.04 4.49 -2.82
N ALA A 133 -10.27 4.30 -4.12
CA ALA A 133 -11.45 4.82 -4.80
C ALA A 133 -12.68 3.89 -4.70
N ASP A 134 -12.51 2.63 -4.26
CA ASP A 134 -13.61 1.69 -4.08
C ASP A 134 -14.29 1.89 -2.72
N LEU A 135 -15.35 2.71 -2.72
CA LEU A 135 -16.16 2.97 -1.52
C LEU A 135 -17.07 1.80 -1.13
N THR A 136 -17.21 0.77 -1.97
CA THR A 136 -18.01 -0.42 -1.65
C THR A 136 -17.23 -1.43 -0.80
N ARG A 137 -15.90 -1.37 -0.88
CA ARG A 137 -14.98 -2.23 -0.11
C ARG A 137 -13.84 -1.40 0.50
N PRO A 138 -14.16 -0.43 1.37
CA PRO A 138 -13.14 0.42 1.98
C PRO A 138 -12.25 -0.39 2.90
N ILE A 139 -10.96 -0.06 2.90
CA ILE A 139 -9.96 -0.69 3.77
C ILE A 139 -9.54 0.33 4.82
N GLY A 140 -9.79 0.00 6.08
CA GLY A 140 -9.36 0.80 7.20
C GLY A 140 -7.84 0.74 7.34
N PHE A 141 -7.19 1.90 7.26
CA PHE A 141 -5.75 2.02 7.46
C PHE A 141 -5.46 3.11 8.49
N ASN A 142 -5.08 2.71 9.69
CA ASN A 142 -4.67 3.62 10.75
C ASN A 142 -3.15 3.72 10.81
N LEU A 143 -2.61 4.86 10.38
CA LEU A 143 -1.17 5.15 10.42
C LEU A 143 -0.57 5.14 11.84
N LEU A 144 -1.41 5.33 12.86
CA LEU A 144 -0.99 5.36 14.26
C LEU A 144 -1.14 3.99 14.96
N GLY A 145 -1.75 3.01 14.28
CA GLY A 145 -2.10 1.72 14.86
C GLY A 145 -0.90 0.80 15.00
N ASP A 146 -0.80 0.11 16.14
CA ASP A 146 0.17 -0.97 16.41
C ASP A 146 1.65 -0.63 16.14
N VAL A 147 2.02 0.67 16.25
CA VAL A 147 3.40 1.12 16.07
C VAL A 147 4.25 0.83 17.32
N PRO A 148 5.34 0.06 17.21
CA PRO A 148 6.30 -0.16 18.30
C PRO A 148 6.84 1.17 18.85
N ASN A 149 7.01 1.26 20.18
CA ASN A 149 7.35 2.52 20.86
C ASN A 149 8.65 3.15 20.34
N ASP A 150 9.65 2.34 19.98
CA ASP A 150 10.94 2.76 19.42
C ASP A 150 10.82 3.33 18.00
N LEU A 151 9.79 2.93 17.24
CA LEU A 151 9.53 3.42 15.89
C LEU A 151 8.58 4.62 15.84
N ARG A 152 7.87 4.92 16.93
CA ARG A 152 6.89 6.03 16.98
C ARG A 152 7.45 7.36 16.51
N PRO A 153 8.65 7.83 16.94
CA PRO A 153 9.20 9.10 16.46
C PRO A 153 9.38 9.12 14.94
N LEU A 154 9.94 8.05 14.38
CA LEU A 154 10.16 7.89 12.93
C LEU A 154 8.83 7.89 12.17
N VAL A 155 7.82 7.17 12.68
CA VAL A 155 6.49 7.15 12.06
C VAL A 155 5.83 8.51 12.13
N ALA A 156 5.94 9.24 13.26
CA ALA A 156 5.47 10.62 13.37
C ALA A 156 6.07 11.50 12.27
N ASP A 157 7.39 11.49 12.15
CA ASP A 157 8.11 12.35 11.23
C ASP A 157 7.78 11.99 9.78
N ASN A 158 7.58 10.70 9.46
CA ASN A 158 7.11 10.24 8.14
C ASN A 158 5.68 10.72 7.83
N ILE A 159 4.77 10.71 8.80
CA ILE A 159 3.41 11.24 8.62
C ILE A 159 3.46 12.75 8.36
N VAL A 160 4.23 13.49 9.16
CA VAL A 160 4.43 14.94 8.98
C VAL A 160 5.01 15.23 7.59
N ALA A 161 6.04 14.50 7.17
CA ALA A 161 6.67 14.64 5.87
C ALA A 161 5.70 14.32 4.71
N ALA A 162 4.87 13.28 4.85
CA ALA A 162 3.86 12.93 3.85
C ALA A 162 2.84 14.06 3.67
N PHE A 163 2.30 14.62 4.76
CA PHE A 163 1.36 15.74 4.69
C PHE A 163 2.02 16.99 4.06
N ARG A 164 3.25 17.30 4.46
CA ARG A 164 4.03 18.39 3.83
C ARG A 164 4.18 18.22 2.33
N HIS A 165 4.41 16.99 1.85
CA HIS A 165 4.58 16.72 0.43
C HIS A 165 3.28 16.82 -0.37
N VAL A 166 2.14 16.47 0.24
CA VAL A 166 0.83 16.53 -0.41
C VAL A 166 0.30 17.98 -0.50
N TRP A 167 0.54 18.82 0.52
CA TRP A 167 0.04 20.20 0.57
C TRP A 167 1.15 21.26 0.73
N PRO A 168 2.16 21.29 -0.15
CA PRO A 168 3.33 22.15 0.03
C PRO A 168 2.98 23.65 0.07
N GLN A 169 1.97 24.08 -0.68
CA GLN A 169 1.54 25.48 -0.74
C GLN A 169 0.83 25.99 0.52
N PHE A 170 0.30 25.09 1.35
CA PHE A 170 -0.38 25.42 2.61
C PHE A 170 0.48 25.09 3.84
N TRP A 171 1.71 24.62 3.63
CA TRP A 171 2.59 24.14 4.67
C TRP A 171 3.52 25.23 5.20
N GLY A 172 3.39 25.56 6.48
CA GLY A 172 4.24 26.55 7.15
C GLY A 172 4.91 25.98 8.41
N PRO A 173 6.00 26.61 8.91
CA PRO A 173 6.72 26.14 10.10
C PRO A 173 5.82 25.95 11.32
N ARG A 174 4.83 26.82 11.48
CA ARG A 174 3.85 26.74 12.57
C ARG A 174 2.92 25.55 12.45
N LEU A 175 2.37 25.30 11.25
CA LEU A 175 1.51 24.15 11.00
C LEU A 175 2.30 22.85 11.24
N GLU A 176 3.53 22.78 10.73
CA GLU A 176 4.41 21.64 10.94
C GLU A 176 4.63 21.37 12.44
N HIS A 177 4.93 22.41 13.20
CA HIS A 177 5.16 22.31 14.65
C HIS A 177 3.93 21.77 15.39
N ILE A 178 2.77 22.39 15.18
CA ILE A 178 1.52 21.98 15.82
C ILE A 178 1.14 20.55 15.40
N PHE A 179 1.26 20.23 14.12
CA PHE A 179 0.91 18.93 13.57
C PHE A 179 1.83 17.83 14.10
N ALA A 180 3.13 18.06 14.17
CA ALA A 180 4.09 17.10 14.72
C ALA A 180 3.78 16.75 16.18
N HIS A 181 3.53 17.76 17.02
CA HIS A 181 3.13 17.55 18.41
C HIS A 181 1.78 16.83 18.52
N SER A 182 0.83 17.14 17.63
CA SER A 182 -0.48 16.49 17.60
C SER A 182 -0.39 15.01 17.22
N VAL A 183 0.37 14.67 16.18
CA VAL A 183 0.58 13.27 15.75
C VAL A 183 1.29 12.47 16.84
N ARG A 184 2.33 13.03 17.48
CA ARG A 184 3.04 12.39 18.61
C ARG A 184 2.11 12.13 19.79
N THR A 185 1.25 13.11 20.11
CA THR A 185 0.24 12.98 21.16
C THR A 185 -0.73 11.84 20.86
N LEU A 186 -1.27 11.80 19.65
CA LEU A 186 -2.23 10.75 19.28
C LEU A 186 -1.60 9.36 19.23
N MET A 187 -0.30 9.21 18.92
CA MET A 187 0.36 7.90 19.01
C MET A 187 0.46 7.35 20.43
N ASP A 188 0.48 8.22 21.44
CA ASP A 188 0.49 7.80 22.84
C ASP A 188 -0.89 7.39 23.36
N VAL A 189 -1.96 7.83 22.67
CA VAL A 189 -3.35 7.56 23.05
C VAL A 189 -3.79 6.20 22.48
N PRO A 190 -4.25 5.26 23.33
CA PRO A 190 -4.77 3.97 22.86
C PRO A 190 -5.91 4.13 21.85
N ASN A 191 -5.86 3.36 20.76
CA ASN A 191 -6.88 3.34 19.71
C ASN A 191 -7.13 4.69 19.01
N ALA A 192 -6.22 5.65 19.11
CA ALA A 192 -6.37 6.92 18.40
C ALA A 192 -6.10 6.77 16.90
N THR A 193 -6.72 7.66 16.13
CA THR A 193 -6.52 7.81 14.69
C THR A 193 -6.28 9.29 14.37
N LEU A 194 -5.81 9.59 13.16
CA LEU A 194 -5.68 10.97 12.70
C LEU A 194 -7.01 11.74 12.66
N LEU A 195 -8.16 11.05 12.68
CA LEU A 195 -9.49 11.68 12.75
C LEU A 195 -9.72 12.41 14.09
N HIS A 196 -8.93 12.12 15.13
CA HIS A 196 -9.01 12.81 16.41
C HIS A 196 -8.23 14.14 16.43
N LEU A 197 -7.52 14.50 15.37
CA LEU A 197 -6.76 15.76 15.31
C LEU A 197 -7.64 17.01 15.56
N PRO A 198 -8.82 17.16 14.91
CA PRO A 198 -9.67 18.32 15.17
C PRO A 198 -10.11 18.39 16.63
N SER A 199 -10.53 17.25 17.22
CA SER A 199 -10.91 17.19 18.64
C SER A 199 -9.74 17.54 19.55
N LEU A 200 -8.53 17.07 19.27
CA LEU A 200 -7.33 17.41 20.04
C LEU A 200 -7.03 18.93 20.01
N LEU A 201 -7.22 19.56 18.86
CA LEU A 201 -6.90 20.98 18.65
C LEU A 201 -8.04 21.92 19.11
N GLN A 202 -9.30 21.51 19.02
CA GLN A 202 -10.43 22.40 19.28
C GLN A 202 -11.16 22.13 20.59
N ASP A 203 -11.27 20.86 21.00
CA ASP A 203 -12.00 20.46 22.20
C ASP A 203 -11.05 20.35 23.40
N GLU A 204 -11.13 21.32 24.30
CA GLU A 204 -10.33 21.37 25.53
C GLU A 204 -10.65 20.21 26.48
N THR A 205 -11.89 19.72 26.49
CA THR A 205 -12.31 18.58 27.31
C THR A 205 -11.67 17.29 26.79
N TYR A 206 -11.74 17.08 25.47
CA TYR A 206 -11.07 15.95 24.83
C TYR A 206 -9.56 16.03 25.06
N ARG A 207 -8.93 17.20 24.85
CA ARG A 207 -7.50 17.42 25.10
C ARG A 207 -7.12 17.05 26.53
N ALA A 208 -7.83 17.59 27.53
CA ALA A 208 -7.57 17.27 28.94
C ALA A 208 -7.68 15.78 29.24
N SER A 209 -8.57 15.05 28.54
CA SER A 209 -8.71 13.59 28.69
C SER A 209 -7.56 12.78 28.09
N VAL A 210 -6.86 13.32 27.07
CA VAL A 210 -5.78 12.60 26.37
C VAL A 210 -4.37 12.97 26.82
N LEU A 211 -4.16 14.18 27.38
CA LEU A 211 -2.85 14.60 27.89
C LEU A 211 -2.24 13.65 28.95
N PRO A 212 -3.00 12.95 29.82
CA PRO A 212 -2.43 11.97 30.74
C PRO A 212 -1.71 10.79 30.07
N TYR A 213 -1.97 10.53 28.78
CA TYR A 213 -1.26 9.48 28.03
C TYR A 213 0.10 9.94 27.50
N VAL A 214 0.35 11.24 27.40
CA VAL A 214 1.59 11.80 26.83
C VAL A 214 2.75 11.58 27.78
N LYS A 215 3.72 10.77 27.36
CA LYS A 215 4.89 10.43 28.20
C LYS A 215 6.11 11.31 27.93
N ASP A 216 6.21 11.86 26.72
CA ASP A 216 7.31 12.72 26.33
C ASP A 216 7.18 14.10 27.01
N PRO A 217 8.14 14.50 27.88
CA PRO A 217 8.09 15.78 28.56
C PRO A 217 8.15 16.98 27.59
N VAL A 218 8.79 16.84 26.43
CA VAL A 218 8.83 17.90 25.41
C VAL A 218 7.45 18.12 24.82
N ASN A 219 6.77 17.02 24.48
CA ASN A 219 5.42 17.08 23.95
C ASN A 219 4.40 17.57 25.02
N ALA A 220 4.56 17.16 26.28
CA ALA A 220 3.74 17.67 27.37
C ALA A 220 3.95 19.18 27.61
N ALA A 221 5.19 19.66 27.54
CA ALA A 221 5.52 21.07 27.68
C ALA A 221 4.86 21.93 26.58
N PHE A 222 4.84 21.45 25.34
CA PHE A 222 4.14 22.12 24.24
C PHE A 222 2.68 22.39 24.59
N TRP A 223 1.94 21.38 25.06
CA TRP A 223 0.51 21.55 25.39
C TRP A 223 0.28 22.46 26.60
N ASN A 224 1.10 22.31 27.63
CA ASN A 224 0.91 23.02 28.90
C ASN A 224 1.32 24.49 28.83
N TYR A 225 2.36 24.82 28.07
CA TYR A 225 2.96 26.16 28.08
C TYR A 225 2.82 26.92 26.76
N GLU A 226 2.91 26.23 25.62
CA GLU A 226 2.92 26.91 24.33
C GLU A 226 1.52 26.98 23.71
N TYR A 227 0.89 25.84 23.53
CA TYR A 227 -0.43 25.76 22.88
C TYR A 227 -1.52 26.44 23.71
N SER A 228 -1.45 26.31 25.04
CA SER A 228 -2.37 26.97 25.99
C SER A 228 -2.27 28.50 25.93
N ALA A 229 -1.09 29.04 25.61
CA ALA A 229 -0.84 30.47 25.50
C ALA A 229 -1.31 31.06 24.16
N TYR A 230 -1.72 30.24 23.19
CA TYR A 230 -2.21 30.75 21.92
C TYR A 230 -3.56 31.47 22.10
N PRO A 231 -3.71 32.72 21.58
CA PRO A 231 -4.96 33.46 21.71
C PRO A 231 -6.11 32.72 21.03
N ALA A 232 -7.33 32.85 21.55
CA ALA A 232 -8.50 32.09 21.10
C ALA A 232 -8.75 32.21 19.57
N ARG A 233 -8.64 33.42 19.01
CA ARG A 233 -8.73 33.64 17.56
C ARG A 233 -7.70 32.86 16.75
N PHE A 234 -6.49 32.67 17.27
CA PHE A 234 -5.45 31.90 16.60
C PHE A 234 -5.69 30.40 16.64
N ARG A 235 -6.46 29.89 17.61
CA ARG A 235 -6.88 28.48 17.63
C ARG A 235 -7.96 28.21 16.57
N GLU A 236 -8.73 29.23 16.21
CA GLU A 236 -9.74 29.17 15.13
C GLU A 236 -9.13 29.36 13.73
N GLU A 237 -8.09 30.19 13.58
CA GLU A 237 -7.45 30.50 12.27
C GLU A 237 -6.35 29.51 11.83
N ALA A 238 -5.79 28.70 12.75
CA ALA A 238 -4.70 27.77 12.44
C ALA A 238 -5.17 26.41 11.87
N ILE A 239 -6.45 26.30 11.47
CA ILE A 239 -7.13 25.08 11.03
C ILE A 239 -7.71 25.29 9.65
#